data_AF-A0A9X1C845-F1
#
_entry.id   AF-A0A9X1C845-F1
#
_cell.length_a   1.000
_cell.length_b   1.000
_cell.length_c   1.000
_cell.angle_alpha   90.00
_cell.angle_beta   90.00
_cell.angle_gamma   90.00
#
_symmetry.space_group_name_H-M   'P 1'
#
loop_
_entity.id
_entity.type
_entity.pdbx_description
1 polymer ?
#
loop_
_entity_poly.entity_id
_entity_poly.type
_entity_poly.pdbx_seq_one_letter_code
_entity_poly.pdbx_strand_id
1 'polypeptide(L)'
;MDATDAVTRKAGIAVDVKSAIIKAKPGIQKYLALMDNLSKVDVSTDAEFQRSFNGFYRIQRRQLTWYATYYTLMQQLKGSTPTFGEILDRIYKSTGRYEPSFSSKFVATLNPDQPVWDKHVLSNINQKAPGYASLTKIHDAKLRYSDIENWYQSFLPSDEGKSWIQQFDELVPQYNKITALKKVDFILWQMRG
;
A
#
# COMPACT_ATOMS: atom_id res chain seq x y z
N MET A 1 8.86 -24.11 -17.01
CA MET A 1 8.65 -24.10 -15.54
C MET A 1 8.88 -22.66 -15.13
N ASP A 2 7.78 -21.93 -15.00
CA ASP A 2 7.77 -20.47 -14.92
C ASP A 2 7.99 -20.00 -13.48
N ALA A 3 8.62 -18.85 -13.27
CA ALA A 3 8.91 -18.32 -11.93
C ALA A 3 7.63 -18.09 -11.10
N THR A 4 6.49 -17.96 -11.81
CA THR A 4 5.12 -17.88 -11.31
C THR A 4 4.68 -19.14 -10.54
N ASP A 5 5.21 -20.31 -10.92
CA ASP A 5 4.83 -21.63 -10.39
C ASP A 5 5.51 -21.95 -9.03
N ALA A 6 6.59 -21.23 -8.71
CA ALA A 6 7.37 -21.41 -7.49
C ALA A 6 6.79 -20.67 -6.27
N VAL A 7 6.01 -19.61 -6.50
CA VAL A 7 5.27 -18.91 -5.42
C VAL A 7 4.16 -19.81 -4.87
N THR A 8 3.63 -20.72 -5.70
CA THR A 8 2.44 -21.54 -5.44
C THR A 8 2.73 -22.84 -4.67
N ARG A 9 3.99 -23.15 -4.32
CA ARG A 9 4.35 -24.39 -3.59
C ARG A 9 4.82 -24.16 -2.15
N LYS A 10 4.17 -23.25 -1.42
CA LYS A 10 4.15 -23.32 0.04
C LYS A 10 2.88 -24.03 0.52
N ALA A 11 3.00 -25.35 0.69
CA ALA A 11 2.17 -26.23 1.51
C ALA A 11 0.65 -25.96 1.57
N GLY A 12 -0.14 -26.66 0.73
CA GLY A 12 -1.43 -27.24 1.14
C GLY A 12 -2.56 -26.33 1.63
N ILE A 13 -2.45 -25.00 1.52
CA ILE A 13 -3.55 -24.08 1.81
C ILE A 13 -3.93 -23.46 0.47
N ALA A 14 -5.03 -23.91 -0.12
CA ALA A 14 -5.69 -23.13 -1.16
C ALA A 14 -5.87 -21.71 -0.59
N VAL A 15 -5.19 -20.74 -1.17
CA VAL A 15 -5.26 -19.35 -0.74
C VAL A 15 -6.73 -18.95 -0.76
N ASP A 16 -7.33 -18.74 0.42
CA ASP A 16 -8.75 -18.45 0.54
C ASP A 16 -9.00 -16.97 0.24
N VAL A 17 -8.93 -16.64 -1.06
CA VAL A 17 -9.15 -15.31 -1.64
C VAL A 17 -10.52 -14.79 -1.22
N LYS A 18 -11.55 -15.64 -1.26
CA LYS A 18 -12.92 -15.26 -0.89
C LYS A 18 -13.02 -14.82 0.57
N SER A 19 -12.45 -15.57 1.50
CA SER A 19 -12.40 -15.16 2.92
C SER A 19 -11.57 -13.91 3.13
N ALA A 20 -10.45 -13.75 2.40
CA ALA A 20 -9.65 -12.52 2.45
C ALA A 20 -10.48 -11.30 2.00
N ILE A 21 -11.24 -11.40 0.91
CA ILE A 21 -12.13 -10.33 0.43
C ILE A 21 -13.20 -10.00 1.47
N ILE A 22 -13.85 -11.01 2.04
CA ILE A 22 -14.88 -10.82 3.08
C ILE A 22 -14.30 -10.06 4.28
N LYS A 23 -13.12 -10.47 4.76
CA LYS A 23 -12.42 -9.79 5.87
C LYS A 23 -11.99 -8.37 5.52
N ALA A 24 -11.71 -8.09 4.24
CA ALA A 24 -11.30 -6.76 3.79
C ALA A 24 -12.45 -5.75 3.71
N LYS A 25 -13.72 -6.18 3.63
CA LYS A 25 -14.89 -5.29 3.43
C LYS A 25 -14.93 -4.06 4.35
N PRO A 26 -14.72 -4.17 5.68
CA PRO A 26 -14.70 -2.99 6.55
C PRO A 26 -13.55 -2.03 6.23
N GLY A 27 -12.39 -2.56 5.83
CA GLY A 27 -11.24 -1.76 5.39
C GLY A 27 -11.50 -1.06 4.06
N ILE A 28 -12.18 -1.73 3.12
CA ILE A 28 -12.58 -1.18 1.83
C ILE A 28 -13.49 0.04 2.01
N GLN A 29 -14.49 -0.02 2.90
CA GLN A 29 -15.36 1.13 3.17
C GLN A 29 -14.59 2.33 3.73
N LYS A 30 -13.65 2.08 4.66
CA LYS A 30 -12.78 3.14 5.20
C LYS A 30 -11.89 3.75 4.14
N TYR A 31 -11.35 2.93 3.24
CA TYR A 31 -10.55 3.41 2.12
C TYR A 31 -11.38 4.28 1.17
N LEU A 32 -12.57 3.84 0.77
CA LEU A 32 -13.43 4.61 -0.12
C LEU A 32 -13.80 5.97 0.49
N ALA A 33 -14.14 6.01 1.79
CA ALA A 33 -14.39 7.27 2.50
C ALA A 33 -13.15 8.17 2.57
N LEU A 34 -11.97 7.61 2.84
CA LEU A 34 -10.71 8.34 2.86
C LEU A 34 -10.40 8.96 1.48
N MET A 35 -10.53 8.18 0.41
CA MET A 35 -10.25 8.62 -0.96
C MET A 35 -11.27 9.64 -1.47
N ASP A 36 -12.53 9.51 -1.08
CA ASP A 36 -13.58 10.49 -1.41
C ASP A 36 -13.32 11.86 -0.75
N ASN A 37 -12.78 11.88 0.47
CA ASN A 37 -12.39 13.11 1.15
C ASN A 37 -11.06 13.71 0.65
N LEU A 38 -10.15 12.87 0.14
CA LEU A 38 -8.81 13.31 -0.28
C LEU A 38 -8.85 14.54 -1.19
N SER A 39 -9.74 14.60 -2.17
CA SER A 39 -9.85 15.74 -3.10
C SER A 39 -10.54 16.96 -2.48
N LYS A 40 -11.40 16.76 -1.47
CA LYS A 40 -12.33 17.77 -0.94
C LYS A 40 -11.76 18.67 0.14
N VAL A 41 -10.75 18.19 0.88
CA VAL A 41 -10.23 18.90 2.07
C VAL A 41 -8.76 19.27 1.93
N ASP A 42 -8.30 20.21 2.76
CA ASP A 42 -6.88 20.42 3.00
C ASP A 42 -6.37 19.37 4.00
N VAL A 43 -5.59 18.41 3.52
CA VAL A 43 -5.15 17.27 4.34
C VAL A 43 -4.15 17.67 5.43
N SER A 44 -3.53 18.85 5.31
CA SER A 44 -2.58 19.38 6.30
C SER A 44 -3.26 19.90 7.56
N THR A 45 -4.53 20.29 7.47
CA THR A 45 -5.28 20.89 8.58
C THR A 45 -6.57 20.14 8.94
N ASP A 46 -7.10 19.30 8.06
CA ASP A 46 -8.33 18.54 8.31
C ASP A 46 -8.11 17.37 9.28
N ALA A 47 -8.61 17.52 10.52
CA ALA A 47 -8.43 16.54 11.58
C ALA A 47 -9.18 15.22 11.33
N GLU A 48 -10.29 15.24 10.59
CA GLU A 48 -11.07 14.03 10.28
C GLU A 48 -10.36 13.18 9.23
N PHE A 49 -9.82 13.81 8.20
CA PHE A 49 -8.96 13.17 7.20
C PHE A 49 -7.74 12.54 7.87
N GLN A 50 -7.01 13.31 8.68
CA GLN A 50 -5.81 12.81 9.37
C GLN A 50 -6.14 11.62 10.28
N ARG A 51 -7.26 11.68 11.02
CA ARG A 51 -7.72 10.56 11.85
C ARG A 51 -8.06 9.33 11.01
N SER A 52 -8.78 9.53 9.91
CA SER A 52 -9.19 8.44 9.00
C SER A 52 -7.99 7.79 8.33
N PHE A 53 -7.05 8.59 7.81
CA PHE A 53 -5.80 8.14 7.22
C PHE A 53 -4.94 7.37 8.22
N ASN A 54 -4.69 7.95 9.40
CA ASN A 54 -3.92 7.31 10.46
C ASN A 54 -4.56 5.99 10.90
N GLY A 55 -5.89 5.95 11.04
CA GLY A 55 -6.63 4.75 11.41
C GLY A 55 -6.57 3.66 10.35
N PHE A 56 -6.74 4.02 9.08
CA PHE A 56 -6.68 3.08 7.96
C PHE A 56 -5.29 2.45 7.81
N TYR A 57 -4.25 3.27 7.79
CA TYR A 57 -2.86 2.84 7.60
C TYR A 57 -2.12 2.46 8.90
N ARG A 58 -2.82 2.55 10.04
CA ARG A 58 -2.30 2.29 11.39
C ARG A 58 -1.06 3.11 11.73
N ILE A 59 -1.06 4.39 11.34
CA ILE A 59 0.02 5.33 11.69
C ILE A 59 -0.21 5.86 13.10
N GLN A 60 0.55 5.32 14.05
CA GLN A 60 0.40 5.61 15.47
C GLN A 60 1.73 5.95 16.12
N ARG A 61 1.68 6.58 17.30
CA ARG A 61 2.83 6.83 18.17
C ARG A 61 3.92 7.65 17.48
N ARG A 62 3.53 8.70 16.76
CA ARG A 62 4.43 9.71 16.21
C ARG A 62 4.32 11.00 16.99
N GLN A 63 5.39 11.78 16.98
CA GLN A 63 5.43 13.12 17.56
C GLN A 63 4.54 14.06 16.74
N LEU A 64 3.97 15.10 17.35
CA LEU A 64 3.10 16.06 16.66
C LEU A 64 3.78 16.71 15.44
N THR A 65 5.06 17.05 15.58
CA THR A 65 5.87 17.62 14.48
C THR A 65 6.01 16.66 13.31
N TRP A 66 6.06 15.35 13.56
CA TRP A 66 6.11 14.35 12.49
C TRP A 66 4.80 14.35 11.68
N TYR A 67 3.65 14.37 12.37
CA TYR A 67 2.35 14.43 11.69
C TYR A 67 2.20 15.70 10.87
N ALA A 68 2.57 16.86 11.45
CA ALA A 68 2.54 18.14 10.75
C ALA A 68 3.41 18.12 9.47
N THR A 69 4.65 17.65 9.57
CA THR A 69 5.54 17.51 8.40
C THR A 69 4.96 16.59 7.33
N TYR A 70 4.45 15.42 7.73
CA TYR A 70 3.92 14.41 6.81
C TYR A 70 2.70 14.92 6.04
N TYR A 71 1.71 15.49 6.74
CA TYR A 71 0.48 15.97 6.11
C TYR A 71 0.67 17.30 5.36
N THR A 72 1.55 18.18 5.81
CA THR A 72 1.94 19.38 5.03
C THR A 72 2.54 18.97 3.69
N LEU A 73 3.46 18.01 3.69
CA LEU A 73 4.05 17.49 2.45
C LEU A 73 2.99 16.82 1.56
N MET A 74 2.04 16.08 2.14
CA MET A 74 0.94 15.47 1.40
C MET A 74 0.05 16.50 0.73
N GLN A 75 -0.31 17.56 1.43
CA GLN A 75 -1.09 18.64 0.85
C GLN A 75 -0.34 19.33 -0.28
N GLN A 76 0.96 19.61 -0.12
CA GLN A 76 1.79 20.24 -1.15
C GLN A 76 1.87 19.43 -2.44
N LEU A 77 1.87 18.09 -2.33
CA LEU A 77 1.98 17.18 -3.47
C LEU A 77 0.62 16.66 -3.96
N LYS A 78 -0.48 17.03 -3.30
CA LYS A 78 -1.83 16.62 -3.70
C LYS A 78 -2.12 17.09 -5.13
N GLY A 79 -2.59 16.17 -5.98
CA GLY A 79 -2.81 16.43 -7.41
C GLY A 79 -1.56 16.26 -8.29
N SER A 80 -0.41 15.94 -7.72
CA SER A 80 0.78 15.51 -8.47
C SER A 80 1.00 14.00 -8.36
N THR A 81 2.02 13.47 -9.06
CA THR A 81 2.35 12.03 -9.08
C THR A 81 3.76 11.77 -8.54
N PRO A 82 4.01 12.01 -7.23
CA PRO A 82 5.34 11.82 -6.67
C PRO A 82 5.73 10.35 -6.65
N THR A 83 7.01 10.07 -6.87
CA THR A 83 7.53 8.70 -6.82
C THR A 83 7.78 8.24 -5.38
N PHE A 84 7.80 6.92 -5.14
CA PHE A 84 8.19 6.37 -3.85
C PHE A 84 9.57 6.86 -3.38
N GLY A 85 10.55 6.86 -4.30
CA GLY A 85 11.91 7.29 -3.98
C GLY A 85 11.97 8.75 -3.54
N GLU A 86 11.23 9.63 -4.21
CA GLU A 86 11.13 11.04 -3.84
C GLU A 86 10.52 11.23 -2.45
N ILE A 87 9.39 10.56 -2.16
CA ILE A 87 8.73 10.68 -0.85
C ILE A 87 9.62 10.13 0.26
N LEU A 88 10.28 8.99 0.04
CA LEU A 88 11.19 8.40 1.00
C LEU A 88 12.36 9.35 1.33
N ASP A 89 12.96 9.98 0.32
CA ASP A 89 14.04 10.95 0.52
C ASP A 89 13.56 12.19 1.27
N ARG A 90 12.40 12.74 0.93
CA ARG A 90 11.83 13.93 1.59
C ARG A 90 11.46 13.65 3.06
N ILE A 91 10.85 12.49 3.35
CA ILE A 91 10.52 12.08 4.73
C ILE A 91 11.81 11.84 5.52
N TYR A 92 12.80 11.16 4.93
CA TYR A 92 14.07 10.92 5.60
C TYR A 92 14.80 12.23 5.91
N LYS A 93 14.86 13.15 4.95
CA LYS A 93 15.50 14.47 5.12
C LYS A 93 14.82 15.31 6.21
N SER A 94 13.50 15.25 6.32
CA SER A 94 12.74 16.09 7.25
C SER A 94 12.60 15.49 8.66
N THR A 95 12.66 14.17 8.80
CA THR A 95 12.41 13.49 10.08
C THR A 95 13.62 12.73 10.63
N GLY A 96 14.64 12.47 9.80
CA GLY A 96 15.76 11.59 10.11
C GLY A 96 15.38 10.11 10.20
N ARG A 97 14.14 9.73 9.87
CA ARG A 97 13.62 8.37 10.06
C ARG A 97 13.51 7.62 8.73
N TYR A 98 13.97 6.38 8.72
CA TYR A 98 13.78 5.46 7.59
C TYR A 98 12.36 4.88 7.62
N GLU A 99 11.47 5.37 6.75
CA GLU A 99 10.04 5.06 6.78
C GLU A 99 9.46 4.61 5.42
N PRO A 100 9.92 3.48 4.86
CA PRO A 100 9.45 3.00 3.55
C PRO A 100 7.94 2.70 3.55
N SER A 101 7.40 2.10 4.62
CA SER A 101 5.97 1.82 4.69
C SER A 101 5.13 3.10 4.61
N PHE A 102 5.43 4.13 5.41
CA PHE A 102 4.67 5.37 5.38
C PHE A 102 4.88 6.18 4.10
N SER A 103 6.05 6.07 3.47
CA SER A 103 6.32 6.65 2.15
C SER A 103 5.45 6.01 1.07
N SER A 104 5.35 4.68 1.03
CA SER A 104 4.49 4.00 0.05
C SER A 104 3.00 4.29 0.27
N LYS A 105 2.54 4.43 1.52
CA LYS A 105 1.14 4.73 1.85
C LYS A 105 0.76 6.14 1.42
N PHE A 106 1.70 7.08 1.57
CA PHE A 106 1.58 8.42 1.03
C PHE A 106 1.36 8.36 -0.49
N VAL A 107 2.28 7.70 -1.21
CA VAL A 107 2.22 7.60 -2.68
C VAL A 107 0.94 6.89 -3.12
N ALA A 108 0.61 5.76 -2.52
CA ALA A 108 -0.60 4.98 -2.81
C ALA A 108 -1.92 5.73 -2.53
N THR A 109 -1.88 6.76 -1.69
CA THR A 109 -3.05 7.61 -1.42
C THR A 109 -3.20 8.68 -2.49
N LEU A 110 -2.09 9.29 -2.93
CA LEU A 110 -2.14 10.27 -4.02
C LEU A 110 -2.31 9.61 -5.39
N ASN A 111 -1.81 8.39 -5.56
CA ASN A 111 -1.91 7.59 -6.77
C ASN A 111 -2.36 6.15 -6.41
N PRO A 112 -3.66 5.83 -6.59
CA PRO A 112 -4.20 4.48 -6.35
C PRO A 112 -3.61 3.37 -7.21
N ASP A 113 -2.86 3.67 -8.27
CA ASP A 113 -2.16 2.68 -9.10
C ASP A 113 -0.75 2.34 -8.60
N GLN A 114 -0.44 2.73 -7.36
CA GLN A 114 0.85 2.48 -6.72
C GLN A 114 0.71 1.52 -5.53
N PRO A 115 1.61 0.51 -5.38
CA PRO A 115 1.52 -0.48 -4.33
C PRO A 115 1.86 0.06 -2.95
N VAL A 116 1.32 -0.59 -1.91
CA VAL A 116 1.71 -0.30 -0.53
C VAL A 116 2.83 -1.25 -0.09
N TRP A 117 3.92 -0.66 0.38
CA TRP A 117 4.92 -1.36 1.17
C TRP A 117 4.34 -1.71 2.54
N ASP A 118 3.99 -2.98 2.70
CA ASP A 118 3.60 -3.61 3.95
C ASP A 118 4.37 -4.92 4.16
N LYS A 119 4.60 -5.30 5.42
CA LYS A 119 5.31 -6.55 5.74
C LYS A 119 4.62 -7.79 5.16
N HIS A 120 3.29 -7.78 5.08
CA HIS A 120 2.52 -8.89 4.53
C HIS A 120 2.65 -8.94 3.01
N VAL A 121 2.61 -7.78 2.34
CA VAL A 121 2.88 -7.69 0.89
C VAL A 121 4.27 -8.22 0.59
N LEU A 122 5.30 -7.72 1.28
CA LEU A 122 6.69 -8.21 1.13
C LEU A 122 6.80 -9.72 1.34
N SER A 123 6.19 -10.24 2.41
CA SER A 123 6.23 -11.67 2.72
C SER A 123 5.55 -12.52 1.65
N ASN A 124 4.40 -12.08 1.13
CA ASN A 124 3.65 -12.80 0.11
C ASN A 124 4.41 -12.84 -1.24
N ILE A 125 5.29 -11.86 -1.49
CA ILE A 125 6.16 -11.84 -2.69
C ILE A 125 7.59 -12.34 -2.43
N ASN A 126 7.83 -13.00 -1.29
CA ASN A 126 9.14 -13.52 -0.87
C ASN A 126 10.27 -12.46 -0.77
N GLN A 127 9.91 -11.20 -0.51
CA GLN A 127 10.85 -10.11 -0.28
C GLN A 127 11.01 -9.78 1.20
N LYS A 128 12.11 -9.10 1.54
CA LYS A 128 12.37 -8.61 2.91
C LYS A 128 12.77 -7.14 2.87
N ALA A 129 12.36 -6.42 3.91
CA ALA A 129 12.76 -5.03 4.08
C ALA A 129 14.27 -4.92 4.38
N PRO A 130 14.98 -3.92 3.82
CA PRO A 130 16.34 -3.61 4.23
C PRO A 130 16.43 -3.33 5.73
N GLY A 131 17.51 -3.78 6.36
CA GLY A 131 17.74 -3.59 7.79
C GLY A 131 17.90 -2.11 8.16
N TYR A 132 17.36 -1.72 9.33
CA TYR A 132 17.38 -0.31 9.78
C TYR A 132 18.79 0.25 10.00
N ALA A 133 19.75 -0.62 10.33
CA ALA A 133 21.15 -0.26 10.53
C ALA A 133 21.97 -0.22 9.23
N SER A 134 21.41 -0.65 8.09
CA SER A 134 22.13 -0.61 6.81
C SER A 134 22.42 0.83 6.40
N LEU A 135 23.63 1.07 5.91
CA LEU A 135 24.05 2.36 5.34
C LEU A 135 23.39 2.63 3.99
N THR A 136 23.04 1.57 3.25
CA THR A 136 22.41 1.64 1.92
C THR A 136 20.88 1.53 1.97
N LYS A 137 20.27 1.45 3.17
CA LYS A 137 18.84 1.18 3.37
C LYS A 137 17.88 2.02 2.52
N ILE A 138 18.20 3.28 2.25
CA ILE A 138 17.37 4.16 1.42
C ILE A 138 17.42 3.73 -0.05
N HIS A 139 18.62 3.43 -0.57
CA HIS A 139 18.79 2.91 -1.92
C HIS A 139 18.14 1.53 -2.07
N ASP A 140 18.41 0.62 -1.13
CA ASP A 140 17.87 -0.74 -1.15
C ASP A 140 16.34 -0.73 -1.07
N ALA A 141 15.75 0.20 -0.32
CA ALA A 141 14.30 0.35 -0.26
C ALA A 141 13.70 0.75 -1.60
N LYS A 142 14.37 1.60 -2.38
CA LYS A 142 13.91 1.98 -3.72
C LYS A 142 13.96 0.78 -4.66
N LEU A 143 15.01 -0.03 -4.59
CA LEU A 143 15.10 -1.29 -5.36
C LEU A 143 14.00 -2.26 -4.96
N ARG A 144 13.80 -2.50 -3.65
CA ARG A 144 12.72 -3.37 -3.16
C ARG A 144 11.33 -2.86 -3.54
N TYR A 145 11.11 -1.55 -3.58
CA TYR A 145 9.83 -1.02 -4.03
C TYR A 145 9.60 -1.28 -5.52
N SER A 146 10.64 -1.12 -6.35
CA SER A 146 10.58 -1.52 -7.76
C SER A 146 10.29 -3.01 -7.95
N ASP A 147 10.83 -3.88 -7.08
CA ASP A 147 10.48 -5.31 -7.10
C ASP A 147 8.99 -5.55 -6.79
N ILE A 148 8.39 -4.77 -5.88
CA ILE A 148 6.94 -4.82 -5.62
C ILE A 148 6.16 -4.38 -6.87
N GLU A 149 6.56 -3.27 -7.50
CA GLU A 149 5.91 -2.79 -8.73
C GLU A 149 5.97 -3.84 -9.86
N ASN A 150 7.15 -4.44 -10.07
CA ASN A 150 7.36 -5.47 -11.09
C ASN A 150 6.50 -6.72 -10.81
N TRP A 151 6.35 -7.10 -9.55
CA TRP A 151 5.47 -8.21 -9.15
C TRP A 151 4.03 -7.90 -9.54
N TYR A 152 3.51 -6.71 -9.23
CA TYR A 152 2.16 -6.30 -9.63
C TYR A 152 1.98 -6.25 -11.15
N GLN A 153 2.96 -5.70 -11.89
CA GLN A 153 2.92 -5.67 -13.35
C GLN A 153 2.83 -7.06 -13.97
N SER A 154 3.45 -8.07 -13.35
CA SER A 154 3.40 -9.47 -13.79
C SER A 154 2.13 -10.19 -13.32
N PHE A 155 1.71 -9.94 -12.07
CA PHE A 155 0.60 -10.64 -11.43
C PHE A 155 -0.77 -10.21 -11.96
N LEU A 156 -1.01 -8.91 -12.12
CA LEU A 156 -2.30 -8.39 -12.55
C LEU A 156 -2.81 -8.95 -13.90
N PRO A 157 -1.98 -9.10 -14.96
CA PRO A 157 -2.42 -9.69 -16.22
C PRO A 157 -2.45 -11.23 -16.24
N SER A 158 -1.91 -11.90 -15.21
CA SER A 158 -1.94 -13.37 -15.11
C SER A 158 -3.37 -13.89 -14.92
N ASP A 159 -3.60 -15.17 -15.22
CA ASP A 159 -4.90 -15.81 -15.01
C ASP A 159 -5.32 -15.81 -13.54
N GLU A 160 -4.35 -15.96 -12.63
CA GLU A 160 -4.59 -15.87 -11.19
C GLU A 160 -5.00 -14.46 -10.77
N GLY A 161 -4.26 -13.44 -11.20
CA GLY A 161 -4.58 -12.04 -10.90
C GLY A 161 -5.97 -11.64 -11.41
N LYS A 162 -6.32 -12.04 -12.64
CA LYS A 162 -7.66 -11.85 -13.21
C LYS A 162 -8.74 -12.55 -12.38
N SER A 163 -8.49 -13.78 -11.95
CA SER A 163 -9.41 -14.54 -11.08
C SER A 163 -9.63 -13.85 -9.73
N TRP A 164 -8.58 -13.31 -9.10
CA TRP A 164 -8.71 -12.57 -7.84
C TRP A 164 -9.54 -11.29 -8.01
N ILE A 165 -9.31 -10.55 -9.10
CA ILE A 165 -10.04 -9.33 -9.42
C ILE A 165 -11.52 -9.64 -9.67
N GLN A 166 -11.82 -10.69 -10.44
CA GLN A 166 -13.20 -11.10 -10.70
C GLN A 166 -13.93 -11.46 -9.41
N GLN A 167 -13.32 -12.28 -8.54
CA GLN A 167 -13.91 -12.64 -7.24
C GLN A 167 -14.13 -11.41 -6.35
N PHE A 168 -13.22 -10.43 -6.40
CA PHE A 168 -13.40 -9.17 -5.69
C PHE A 168 -14.63 -8.41 -6.20
N ASP A 169 -14.77 -8.31 -7.51
CA ASP A 169 -15.85 -7.56 -8.16
C ASP A 169 -17.22 -8.17 -7.89
N GLU A 170 -17.31 -9.51 -7.85
CA GLU A 170 -18.51 -10.25 -7.48
C GLU A 170 -18.94 -10.02 -6.01
N LEU A 171 -17.99 -9.76 -5.11
CA LEU A 171 -18.23 -9.71 -3.66
C LEU A 171 -18.33 -8.30 -3.08
N VAL A 172 -17.84 -7.28 -3.80
CA VAL A 172 -17.71 -5.90 -3.33
C VAL A 172 -18.50 -4.96 -4.25
N PRO A 173 -19.68 -4.47 -3.85
CA PRO A 173 -20.54 -3.67 -4.74
C PRO A 173 -19.91 -2.40 -5.32
N GLN A 174 -18.96 -1.76 -4.61
CA GLN A 174 -18.28 -0.54 -5.08
C GLN A 174 -16.94 -0.82 -5.79
N TYR A 175 -16.76 -2.02 -6.34
CA TYR A 175 -15.50 -2.45 -6.95
C TYR A 175 -15.00 -1.52 -8.06
N ASN A 176 -15.91 -0.84 -8.77
CA ASN A 176 -15.60 0.08 -9.86
C ASN A 176 -14.84 1.34 -9.41
N LYS A 177 -14.85 1.66 -8.10
CA LYS A 177 -14.10 2.78 -7.52
C LYS A 177 -12.68 2.38 -7.09
N ILE A 178 -12.29 1.13 -7.30
CA ILE A 178 -11.06 0.54 -6.77
C ILE A 178 -10.25 0.02 -7.95
N THR A 179 -8.99 0.43 -8.05
CA THR A 179 -8.08 -0.03 -9.11
C THR A 179 -7.79 -1.51 -8.96
N ALA A 180 -7.44 -2.19 -10.05
CA ALA A 180 -7.06 -3.61 -10.02
C ALA A 180 -5.96 -3.89 -8.99
N LEU A 181 -4.95 -3.01 -8.92
CA LEU A 181 -3.88 -3.08 -7.94
C LEU A 181 -4.43 -3.02 -6.51
N LYS A 182 -5.35 -2.09 -6.20
CA LYS A 182 -5.88 -1.94 -4.84
C LYS A 182 -6.74 -3.11 -4.41
N LYS A 183 -7.48 -3.73 -5.34
CA LYS A 183 -8.21 -4.98 -5.06
C LYS A 183 -7.26 -6.06 -4.55
N VAL A 184 -6.12 -6.24 -5.21
CA VAL A 184 -5.09 -7.20 -4.80
C VAL A 184 -4.40 -6.78 -3.50
N ASP A 185 -4.08 -5.49 -3.28
CA ASP A 185 -3.55 -5.00 -1.99
C ASP A 185 -4.46 -5.41 -0.81
N PHE A 186 -5.78 -5.20 -0.94
CA PHE A 186 -6.75 -5.55 0.11
C PHE A 186 -6.74 -7.03 0.44
N ILE A 187 -6.66 -7.88 -0.60
CA ILE A 187 -6.60 -9.32 -0.47
C ILE A 187 -5.31 -9.72 0.27
N LEU A 188 -4.16 -9.23 -0.19
CA LEU A 188 -2.86 -9.52 0.42
C LEU A 188 -2.76 -9.09 1.89
N TRP A 189 -3.38 -7.97 2.28
CA TRP A 189 -3.39 -7.54 3.69
C TRP A 189 -4.16 -8.47 4.64
N GLN A 190 -5.11 -9.25 4.12
CA GLN A 190 -5.85 -10.26 4.91
C GLN A 190 -5.20 -11.64 4.85
N MET A 191 -4.32 -11.88 3.88
CA MET A 191 -3.49 -13.08 3.79
C MET A 191 -2.30 -12.96 4.73
N ARG A 192 -2.56 -13.30 5.99
CA ARG A 192 -1.53 -13.43 7.01
C ARG A 192 -1.15 -14.91 7.07
N GLY A 193 0.03 -15.24 6.57
CA GLY A 193 0.70 -16.50 6.87
C GLY A 193 1.16 -16.57 8.32
#